data_AF-A0AA39U2B8-F1
#
_entry.id   AF-A0AA39U2B8-F1
#
_cell.length_a   1.000
_cell.length_b   1.000
_cell.length_c   1.000
_cell.angle_alpha   90.00
_cell.angle_beta   90.00
_cell.angle_gamma   90.00
#
_symmetry.space_group_name_H-M   'P 1'
#
loop_
_entity.id
_entity.type
_entity.pdbx_description
1 polymer ?
#
loop_
_entity_poly.entity_id
_entity_poly.type
_entity_poly.pdbx_seq_one_letter_code
_entity_poly.pdbx_strand_id
1 'polypeptide(L)'
;MVVEEYTSNVLQYNELTRNEWAGDLVLAKAMKNRGIYPTRSFPILQRETPFTLDYTARHWCFPVVSYHHMTPDWIQAMWDYEQQWLAKQQVKASVRNSRPPEPIRHRHVFAHFVQPAIGFGERMDWHNLSPDQGVEGETTLETCRAICEAAQSCIQWLWSATGDCKIANVVRLGSRPTAQDDVMKYTSGWMTERVAAFVHKMGQCKMDWILSNADAVW
;
A
#
# COMPACT_ATOMS: atom_id res chain seq x y z
N MET A 1 21.64 13.99 23.86
CA MET A 1 20.32 13.85 23.20
C MET A 1 20.38 14.46 21.79
N VAL A 2 19.41 14.18 20.90
CA VAL A 2 19.37 14.80 19.54
C VAL A 2 19.25 16.32 19.62
N VAL A 3 18.50 16.84 20.60
CA VAL A 3 18.38 18.28 20.83
C VAL A 3 19.73 18.92 21.12
N GLU A 4 20.52 18.33 22.01
CA GLU A 4 21.87 18.83 22.33
C GLU A 4 22.78 18.86 21.10
N GLU A 5 22.78 17.78 20.31
CA GLU A 5 23.51 17.69 19.04
C GLU A 5 23.19 18.85 18.10
N TYR A 6 21.91 19.16 17.92
CA TYR A 6 21.48 20.28 17.10
C TYR A 6 21.92 21.62 17.69
N THR A 7 21.64 21.85 18.98
CA THR A 7 21.92 23.15 19.64
C THR A 7 23.41 23.47 19.71
N SER A 8 24.29 22.47 19.77
CA SER A 8 25.75 22.66 19.74
C SER A 8 26.30 22.89 18.34
N ASN A 9 25.55 22.56 17.28
CA ASN A 9 26.03 22.58 15.89
C ASN A 9 25.06 23.30 14.93
N VAL A 10 24.33 24.31 15.42
CA VAL A 10 23.26 24.98 14.66
C VAL A 10 23.71 25.48 13.28
N LEU A 11 24.89 26.10 13.18
CA LEU A 11 25.40 26.62 11.90
C LEU A 11 25.64 25.49 10.89
N GLN A 12 26.16 24.35 11.35
CA GLN A 12 26.38 23.18 10.50
C GLN A 12 25.06 22.58 10.03
N TYR A 13 24.07 22.44 10.93
CA TYR A 13 22.76 21.90 10.56
C TYR A 13 21.96 22.85 9.67
N ASN A 14 22.10 24.17 9.82
CA ASN A 14 21.51 25.15 8.91
C ASN A 14 22.08 25.02 7.50
N GLU A 15 23.41 24.89 7.38
CA GLU A 15 24.06 24.70 6.08
C GLU A 15 23.68 23.35 5.45
N LEU A 16 23.65 22.29 6.26
CA LEU A 16 23.23 20.98 5.81
C LEU A 16 21.78 20.98 5.31
N THR A 17 20.86 21.61 6.07
CA THR A 17 19.44 21.73 5.67
C THR A 17 19.26 22.56 4.41
N ARG A 18 20.11 23.58 4.20
CA ARG A 18 20.10 24.39 2.98
C ARG A 18 20.51 23.59 1.73
N ASN A 19 21.42 22.64 1.88
CA ASN A 19 22.04 21.91 0.78
C ASN A 19 21.45 20.50 0.56
N GLU A 20 20.59 20.02 1.45
CA GLU A 20 19.92 18.72 1.34
C GLU A 20 18.45 18.92 0.99
N TRP A 21 17.97 18.23 -0.04
CA TRP A 21 16.58 18.31 -0.48
C TRP A 21 15.61 17.54 0.43
N ALA A 22 16.13 16.68 1.30
CA ALA A 22 15.39 15.76 2.15
C ALA A 22 15.65 16.05 3.64
N GLY A 23 14.66 16.64 4.33
CA GLY A 23 14.81 17.01 5.75
C GLY A 23 14.91 15.81 6.70
N ASP A 24 14.32 14.67 6.33
CA ASP A 24 14.41 13.42 7.07
C ASP A 24 15.84 12.84 7.06
N LEU A 25 16.61 13.05 5.99
CA LEU A 25 18.03 12.74 5.93
C LEU A 25 18.84 13.57 6.93
N VAL A 26 18.54 14.86 7.07
CA VAL A 26 19.20 15.75 8.03
C VAL A 26 18.93 15.27 9.46
N LEU A 27 17.67 14.95 9.76
CA LEU A 27 17.28 14.38 11.06
C LEU A 27 17.99 13.05 11.33
N ALA A 28 18.06 12.15 10.35
CA ALA A 28 18.75 10.87 10.47
C ALA A 28 20.25 11.03 10.75
N LYS A 29 20.91 12.03 10.11
CA LYS A 29 22.31 12.38 10.40
C LYS A 29 22.48 12.83 11.86
N ALA A 30 21.62 13.71 12.35
CA ALA A 30 21.66 14.17 13.74
C ALA A 30 21.44 13.02 14.76
N MET A 31 20.50 12.12 14.48
CA MET A 31 20.26 10.93 15.29
C MET A 31 21.49 10.00 15.30
N LYS A 32 22.09 9.75 14.13
CA LYS A 32 23.26 8.89 13.97
C LYS A 32 24.47 9.41 14.75
N ASN A 33 24.73 10.72 14.77
CA ASN A 33 25.81 11.33 15.54
C ASN A 33 25.69 11.08 17.06
N ARG A 34 24.48 10.78 17.53
CA ARG A 34 24.18 10.43 18.92
C ARG A 34 24.02 8.93 19.15
N GLY A 35 24.36 8.09 18.18
CA GLY A 35 24.20 6.64 18.25
C GLY A 35 22.73 6.19 18.29
N ILE A 36 21.81 7.01 17.80
CA ILE A 36 20.38 6.70 17.76
C ILE A 36 20.03 6.23 16.34
N TYR A 37 19.45 5.04 16.25
CA TYR A 37 19.09 4.41 14.98
C TYR A 37 17.58 4.20 14.90
N PRO A 38 16.89 4.74 13.89
CA PRO A 38 15.46 4.50 13.69
C PRO A 38 15.15 3.01 13.50
N THR A 39 14.05 2.55 14.08
CA THR A 39 13.52 1.20 13.82
C THR A 39 12.74 1.20 12.51
N ARG A 40 12.88 0.13 11.70
CA ARG A 40 12.08 -0.06 10.49
C ARG A 40 10.61 -0.16 10.88
N SER A 41 9.78 0.68 10.30
CA SER A 41 8.34 0.75 10.57
C SER A 41 7.47 0.21 9.42
N PHE A 42 8.09 -0.33 8.38
CA PHE A 42 7.37 -1.01 7.31
C PHE A 42 6.67 -2.26 7.87
N PRO A 43 5.40 -2.53 7.51
CA PRO A 43 4.50 -1.79 6.59
C PRO A 43 3.55 -0.79 7.29
N ILE A 44 3.76 -0.49 8.57
CA ILE A 44 2.87 0.34 9.39
C ILE A 44 2.87 1.79 8.91
N LEU A 45 4.06 2.33 8.59
CA LEU A 45 4.22 3.55 7.82
C LEU A 45 4.38 3.17 6.34
N GLN A 46 3.32 3.39 5.56
CA GLN A 46 3.28 3.01 4.15
C GLN A 46 3.58 4.22 3.24
N ARG A 47 4.41 3.99 2.22
CA ARG A 47 4.81 4.97 1.20
C ARG A 47 3.90 4.96 -0.04
N GLU A 48 3.10 3.93 -0.16
CA GLU A 48 2.06 3.80 -1.17
C GLU A 48 0.72 4.37 -0.70
N THR A 49 -0.23 4.47 -1.63
CA THR A 49 -1.66 4.64 -1.31
C THR A 49 -2.32 3.28 -1.14
N PRO A 50 -3.54 3.19 -0.56
CA PRO A 50 -4.33 1.96 -0.60
C PRO A 50 -4.57 1.39 -2.01
N PHE A 51 -4.49 2.24 -3.04
CA PHE A 51 -4.77 1.90 -4.43
C PHE A 51 -3.56 1.29 -5.13
N THR A 52 -2.38 1.85 -4.86
CA THR A 52 -1.12 1.47 -5.49
C THR A 52 -0.39 0.35 -4.73
N LEU A 53 -0.78 0.11 -3.47
CA LEU A 53 -0.19 -0.93 -2.63
C LEU A 53 -0.34 -2.34 -3.22
N ASP A 54 0.76 -3.08 -3.22
CA ASP A 54 0.84 -4.50 -3.54
C ASP A 54 0.51 -5.35 -2.32
N TYR A 55 -0.77 -5.68 -2.17
CA TYR A 55 -1.20 -6.43 -0.99
C TYR A 55 -0.58 -7.82 -0.98
N THR A 56 0.18 -8.11 0.07
CA THR A 56 0.86 -9.38 0.31
C THR A 56 0.81 -9.71 1.81
N ALA A 57 1.30 -10.89 2.18
CA ALA A 57 1.40 -11.31 3.59
C ALA A 57 2.22 -10.31 4.43
N ARG A 58 3.15 -9.59 3.81
CA ARG A 58 3.98 -8.57 4.48
C ARG A 58 3.18 -7.36 4.96
N HIS A 59 2.01 -7.12 4.37
CA HIS A 59 1.13 -5.99 4.71
C HIS A 59 -0.10 -6.44 5.50
N TRP A 60 -0.71 -7.54 5.08
CA TRP A 60 -2.10 -7.92 5.38
C TRP A 60 -2.54 -7.71 6.84
N CYS A 61 -1.70 -8.18 7.77
CA CYS A 61 -2.03 -8.23 9.19
C CYS A 61 -1.46 -7.09 10.02
N PHE A 62 -0.68 -6.19 9.43
CA PHE A 62 -0.12 -5.05 10.14
C PHE A 62 -1.12 -3.90 10.23
N PRO A 63 -1.04 -3.10 11.32
CA PRO A 63 -1.85 -1.91 11.46
C PRO A 63 -1.47 -0.86 10.42
N VAL A 64 -2.43 -0.01 10.08
CA VAL A 64 -2.23 1.15 9.22
C VAL A 64 -2.06 2.37 10.11
N VAL A 65 -0.95 3.11 9.92
CA VAL A 65 -0.74 4.40 10.59
C VAL A 65 -0.66 5.53 9.57
N SER A 66 0.03 5.32 8.45
CA SER A 66 0.09 6.30 7.38
C SER A 66 0.08 5.65 6.01
N TYR A 67 -0.47 6.36 5.04
CA TYR A 67 -0.27 6.19 3.61
C TYR A 67 0.30 7.50 3.06
N HIS A 68 0.87 7.46 1.86
CA HIS A 68 1.51 8.62 1.26
C HIS A 68 0.91 8.93 -0.12
N HIS A 69 0.98 10.20 -0.53
CA HIS A 69 0.38 10.72 -1.78
C HIS A 69 -1.14 10.46 -1.95
N MET A 70 -1.90 10.41 -0.85
CA MET A 70 -3.36 10.33 -0.95
C MET A 70 -3.94 11.67 -1.44
N THR A 71 -4.92 11.61 -2.34
CA THR A 71 -5.69 12.80 -2.75
C THR A 71 -6.57 13.29 -1.59
N PRO A 72 -7.04 14.56 -1.62
CA PRO A 72 -7.95 15.08 -0.59
C PRO A 72 -9.20 14.22 -0.40
N ASP A 73 -9.83 13.76 -1.49
CA ASP A 73 -11.01 12.89 -1.42
C ASP A 73 -10.70 11.55 -0.72
N TRP A 74 -9.53 10.98 -0.98
CA TRP A 74 -9.10 9.75 -0.33
C TRP A 74 -8.77 9.95 1.15
N ILE A 75 -8.19 11.10 1.51
CA ILE A 75 -7.96 11.45 2.91
C ILE A 75 -9.30 11.54 3.65
N GLN A 76 -10.30 12.21 3.06
CA GLN A 76 -11.64 12.30 3.64
C GLN A 76 -12.29 10.92 3.79
N ALA A 77 -12.23 10.09 2.74
CA ALA A 77 -12.82 8.75 2.77
C ALA A 77 -12.16 7.84 3.82
N MET A 78 -10.82 7.89 3.95
CA MET A 78 -10.10 7.17 5.00
C MET A 78 -10.45 7.67 6.40
N TRP A 79 -10.56 8.99 6.57
CA TRP A 79 -10.99 9.60 7.83
C TRP A 79 -12.39 9.13 8.22
N ASP A 80 -13.36 9.19 7.31
CA ASP A 80 -14.73 8.76 7.59
C ASP A 80 -14.79 7.28 7.96
N TYR A 81 -14.01 6.44 7.26
CA TYR A 81 -13.88 5.03 7.60
C TYR A 81 -13.27 4.82 9.00
N GLU A 82 -12.24 5.59 9.35
CA GLU A 82 -11.63 5.57 10.68
C GLU A 82 -12.63 5.96 11.78
N GLN A 83 -13.39 7.05 11.58
CA GLN A 83 -14.40 7.47 12.55
C GLN A 83 -15.47 6.39 12.77
N GLN A 84 -15.93 5.76 11.69
CA GLN A 84 -16.87 4.63 11.77
C GLN A 84 -16.26 3.41 12.49
N TRP A 85 -14.97 3.14 12.25
CA TRP A 85 -14.26 2.05 12.91
C TRP A 85 -14.15 2.29 14.41
N LEU A 86 -13.70 3.48 14.82
CA LEU A 86 -13.56 3.86 16.23
C LEU A 86 -14.90 3.78 16.97
N ALA A 87 -15.99 4.30 16.38
CA ALA A 87 -17.32 4.18 16.97
C ALA A 87 -17.73 2.71 17.20
N LYS A 88 -17.48 1.82 16.23
CA LYS A 88 -17.74 0.38 16.37
C LYS A 88 -16.90 -0.27 17.46
N GLN A 89 -15.63 0.13 17.62
CA GLN A 89 -14.76 -0.40 18.66
C GLN A 89 -15.18 0.07 20.06
N GLN A 90 -15.65 1.31 20.21
CA GLN A 90 -16.18 1.83 21.48
C GLN A 90 -17.41 1.04 21.94
N VAL A 91 -18.35 0.75 21.02
CA VAL A 91 -19.52 -0.09 21.32
C VAL A 91 -19.12 -1.51 21.72
N LYS A 92 -18.07 -2.08 21.11
CA LYS A 92 -17.57 -3.40 21.52
C LYS A 92 -16.88 -3.35 22.88
N ALA A 93 -16.11 -2.31 23.16
CA ALA A 93 -15.36 -2.17 24.40
C ALA A 93 -16.26 -1.96 25.63
N SER A 94 -17.50 -1.48 25.45
CA SER A 94 -18.48 -1.32 26.56
C SER A 94 -19.08 -2.64 27.05
N VAL A 95 -18.85 -3.76 26.34
CA VAL A 95 -19.29 -5.10 26.74
C VAL A 95 -18.27 -5.72 27.71
N ARG A 96 -18.73 -6.30 28.82
CA ARG A 96 -17.87 -7.00 29.80
C ARG A 96 -17.11 -8.16 29.12
N ASN A 97 -15.82 -8.30 29.43
CA ASN A 97 -14.89 -9.29 28.86
C ASN A 97 -14.64 -9.15 27.35
N SER A 98 -14.84 -7.95 26.79
CA SER A 98 -14.48 -7.68 25.41
C SER A 98 -12.97 -7.73 25.16
N ARG A 99 -12.62 -8.16 23.95
CA ARG A 99 -11.25 -8.07 23.44
C ARG A 99 -10.83 -6.59 23.35
N PRO A 100 -9.52 -6.29 23.45
CA PRO A 100 -9.03 -4.94 23.22
C PRO A 100 -9.45 -4.44 21.83
N PRO A 101 -9.65 -3.11 21.67
CA PRO A 101 -9.95 -2.50 20.37
C PRO A 101 -8.95 -2.95 19.32
N GLU A 102 -9.46 -3.48 18.20
CA GLU A 102 -8.61 -3.85 17.07
C GLU A 102 -8.28 -2.59 16.26
N PRO A 103 -7.01 -2.32 15.90
CA PRO A 103 -6.68 -1.23 14.99
C PRO A 103 -7.14 -1.54 13.56
N ILE A 104 -7.22 -0.51 12.73
CA ILE A 104 -7.36 -0.69 11.29
C ILE A 104 -6.07 -1.33 10.76
N ARG A 105 -6.22 -2.33 9.90
CA ARG A 105 -5.14 -3.09 9.28
C ARG A 105 -5.26 -2.99 7.77
N HIS A 106 -4.19 -3.33 7.05
CA HIS A 106 -4.20 -3.32 5.59
C HIS A 106 -5.33 -4.20 5.01
N ARG A 107 -5.63 -5.37 5.62
CA ARG A 107 -6.80 -6.18 5.20
C ARG A 107 -8.15 -5.47 5.29
N HIS A 108 -8.31 -4.58 6.28
CA HIS A 108 -9.57 -3.86 6.52
C HIS A 108 -9.73 -2.77 5.46
N VAL A 109 -8.65 -2.05 5.17
CA VAL A 109 -8.59 -1.08 4.07
C VAL A 109 -8.83 -1.77 2.72
N PHE A 110 -8.19 -2.91 2.48
CA PHE A 110 -8.41 -3.73 1.28
C PHE A 110 -9.88 -4.11 1.13
N ALA A 111 -10.47 -4.70 2.17
CA ALA A 111 -11.86 -5.16 2.13
C ALA A 111 -12.85 -4.00 1.94
N HIS A 112 -12.56 -2.81 2.47
CA HIS A 112 -13.46 -1.67 2.40
C HIS A 112 -13.35 -0.90 1.08
N PHE A 113 -12.14 -0.63 0.60
CA PHE A 113 -11.92 0.25 -0.56
C PHE A 113 -11.53 -0.51 -1.83
N VAL A 114 -10.72 -1.55 -1.71
CA VAL A 114 -10.10 -2.23 -2.86
C VAL A 114 -10.98 -3.34 -3.41
N GLN A 115 -11.40 -4.27 -2.55
CA GLN A 115 -12.15 -5.45 -2.93
C GLN A 115 -13.47 -5.13 -3.65
N PRO A 116 -14.30 -4.16 -3.20
CA PRO A 116 -15.54 -3.82 -3.90
C PRO A 116 -15.26 -3.24 -5.29
N ALA A 117 -14.16 -2.52 -5.45
CA ALA A 117 -13.78 -1.96 -6.74
C ALA A 117 -13.28 -3.04 -7.71
N ILE A 118 -12.54 -4.04 -7.23
CA ILE A 118 -12.04 -5.15 -8.05
C ILE A 118 -13.14 -6.15 -8.43
N GLY A 119 -14.24 -6.23 -7.67
CA GLY A 119 -15.30 -7.22 -7.85
C GLY A 119 -15.93 -7.29 -9.26
N PHE A 120 -15.80 -6.23 -10.06
CA PHE A 120 -16.27 -6.20 -11.46
C PHE A 120 -15.37 -6.98 -12.43
N GLY A 121 -14.18 -7.40 -12.00
CA GLY A 121 -13.24 -8.24 -12.75
C GLY A 121 -12.47 -7.51 -13.86
N GLU A 122 -13.09 -6.56 -14.54
CA GLU A 122 -12.47 -5.86 -15.68
C GLU A 122 -12.92 -4.39 -15.74
N ARG A 123 -12.00 -3.49 -16.12
CA ARG A 123 -12.26 -2.05 -16.18
C ARG A 123 -11.53 -1.42 -17.37
N MET A 124 -12.29 -0.73 -18.21
CA MET A 124 -11.76 0.16 -19.24
C MET A 124 -11.32 1.49 -18.64
N ASP A 125 -10.42 2.18 -19.34
CA ASP A 125 -9.83 3.47 -18.97
C ASP A 125 -9.25 3.44 -17.53
N TRP A 126 -8.58 2.33 -17.21
CA TRP A 126 -8.08 2.04 -15.88
C TRP A 126 -6.72 1.37 -15.94
N HIS A 127 -5.79 1.83 -15.11
CA HIS A 127 -4.43 1.30 -15.01
C HIS A 127 -4.19 0.71 -13.62
N ASN A 128 -4.26 -0.61 -13.49
CA ASN A 128 -4.10 -1.35 -12.23
C ASN A 128 -2.64 -1.51 -11.76
N LEU A 129 -1.69 -0.85 -12.42
CA LEU A 129 -0.26 -0.89 -12.09
C LEU A 129 0.30 -2.31 -12.10
N SER A 130 -0.23 -3.18 -12.95
CA SER A 130 0.36 -4.50 -13.20
C SER A 130 1.81 -4.34 -13.68
N PRO A 131 2.81 -4.71 -12.86
CA PRO A 131 4.20 -4.59 -13.26
C PRO A 131 4.75 -5.97 -13.64
N ASP A 132 5.94 -5.97 -14.24
CA ASP A 132 6.92 -7.07 -14.18
C ASP A 132 7.03 -8.05 -15.35
N GLN A 133 5.96 -8.44 -16.06
CA GLN A 133 6.11 -9.31 -17.24
C GLN A 133 5.13 -8.92 -18.33
N GLY A 134 5.61 -8.81 -19.57
CA GLY A 134 4.76 -8.39 -20.67
C GLY A 134 5.28 -8.75 -22.04
N VAL A 135 4.34 -8.70 -22.98
CA VAL A 135 4.59 -8.80 -24.43
C VAL A 135 4.30 -7.42 -24.99
N GLU A 136 5.29 -6.83 -25.66
CA GLU A 136 5.15 -5.55 -26.34
C GLU A 136 4.56 -5.77 -27.74
N GLY A 137 3.52 -4.99 -28.07
CA GLY A 137 2.82 -5.07 -29.35
C GLY A 137 2.09 -6.39 -29.63
N GLU A 138 1.17 -6.36 -30.59
CA GLU A 138 0.55 -7.54 -31.22
C GLU A 138 -0.34 -8.44 -30.33
N THR A 139 -0.72 -8.01 -29.11
CA THR A 139 -1.74 -8.73 -28.32
C THR A 139 -3.11 -8.07 -28.42
N THR A 140 -4.16 -8.88 -28.46
CA THR A 140 -5.53 -8.42 -28.20
C THR A 140 -5.84 -8.45 -26.70
N LEU A 141 -6.91 -7.78 -26.30
CA LEU A 141 -7.41 -7.83 -24.93
C LEU A 141 -7.63 -9.27 -24.44
N GLU A 142 -8.25 -10.10 -25.29
CA GLU A 142 -8.57 -11.49 -25.00
C GLU A 142 -7.29 -12.33 -24.87
N THR A 143 -6.32 -12.09 -25.76
CA THR A 143 -5.01 -12.75 -25.69
C THR A 143 -4.29 -12.38 -24.39
N CYS A 144 -4.32 -11.11 -23.98
CA CYS A 144 -3.67 -10.68 -22.75
C CYS A 144 -4.30 -11.33 -21.50
N ARG A 145 -5.63 -11.42 -21.47
CA ARG A 145 -6.34 -12.16 -20.44
C ARG A 145 -5.95 -13.64 -20.43
N ALA A 146 -5.93 -14.29 -21.59
CA ALA A 146 -5.58 -15.70 -21.73
C ALA A 146 -4.15 -16.00 -21.25
N ILE A 147 -3.20 -15.08 -21.48
CA ILE A 147 -1.83 -15.18 -20.94
C ILE A 147 -1.85 -15.24 -19.41
N CYS A 148 -2.62 -14.36 -18.76
CA CYS A 148 -2.77 -14.38 -17.30
C CYS A 148 -3.52 -15.62 -16.80
N GLU A 149 -4.54 -16.08 -17.52
CA GLU A 149 -5.26 -17.32 -17.20
C GLU A 149 -4.34 -18.54 -17.24
N ALA A 150 -3.48 -18.65 -18.26
CA ALA A 150 -2.51 -19.72 -18.39
C ALA A 150 -1.41 -19.68 -17.31
N ALA A 151 -0.99 -18.48 -16.90
CA ALA A 151 -0.02 -18.30 -15.82
C ALA A 151 -0.67 -18.51 -14.45
N GLN A 152 -0.42 -19.67 -13.81
CA GLN A 152 -1.04 -20.05 -12.53
C GLN A 152 -0.90 -19.02 -11.41
N SER A 153 0.23 -18.30 -11.36
CA SER A 153 0.50 -17.29 -10.34
C SER A 153 -0.07 -15.91 -10.66
N CYS A 154 -0.60 -15.68 -11.86
CA CYS A 154 -1.10 -14.37 -12.26
C CYS A 154 -2.39 -14.03 -11.49
N ILE A 155 -2.46 -12.81 -10.96
CA ILE A 155 -3.61 -12.28 -10.22
C ILE A 155 -4.29 -11.15 -11.00
N GLN A 156 -3.54 -10.37 -11.77
CA GLN A 156 -4.07 -9.26 -12.55
C GLN A 156 -3.31 -9.09 -13.86
N TRP A 157 -3.96 -8.47 -14.83
CA TRP A 157 -3.39 -8.17 -16.14
C TRP A 157 -3.79 -6.75 -16.58
N LEU A 158 -3.04 -6.20 -17.52
CA LEU A 158 -3.20 -4.85 -18.04
C LEU A 158 -2.89 -4.87 -19.54
N TRP A 159 -3.84 -4.42 -20.34
CA TRP A 159 -3.69 -4.30 -21.79
C TRP A 159 -3.75 -2.84 -22.21
N SER A 160 -2.84 -2.41 -23.09
CA SER A 160 -2.85 -1.08 -23.72
C SER A 160 -3.47 -1.15 -25.11
N ALA A 161 -4.09 -0.06 -25.56
CA ALA A 161 -4.63 0.03 -26.92
C ALA A 161 -3.59 -0.12 -28.04
N THR A 162 -2.28 -0.03 -27.72
CA THR A 162 -1.18 -0.34 -28.64
C THR A 162 -0.88 -1.83 -28.77
N GLY A 163 -1.55 -2.67 -27.98
CA GLY A 163 -1.36 -4.11 -27.99
C GLY A 163 -0.33 -4.61 -26.98
N ASP A 164 0.13 -3.78 -26.05
CA ASP A 164 1.02 -4.24 -24.97
C ASP A 164 0.21 -4.96 -23.91
N CYS A 165 0.68 -6.14 -23.51
CA CYS A 165 0.10 -6.90 -22.41
C CYS A 165 1.07 -6.96 -21.26
N LYS A 166 0.61 -6.69 -20.04
CA LYS A 166 1.36 -6.88 -18.80
C LYS A 166 0.56 -7.74 -17.82
N ILE A 167 1.24 -8.60 -17.07
CA ILE A 167 0.64 -9.47 -16.06
C ILE A 167 1.38 -9.35 -14.73
N ALA A 168 0.70 -9.59 -13.61
CA ALA A 168 1.29 -9.53 -12.28
C ALA A 168 0.73 -10.59 -11.34
N ASN A 169 1.52 -11.00 -10.35
CA ASN A 169 1.18 -12.03 -9.35
C ASN A 169 0.71 -11.45 -8.01
N VAL A 170 0.43 -10.15 -7.96
CA VAL A 170 -0.05 -9.42 -6.78
C VAL A 170 -1.28 -8.61 -7.15
N VAL A 171 -2.13 -8.34 -6.17
CA VAL A 171 -3.34 -7.53 -6.37
C VAL A 171 -3.06 -6.06 -6.03
N ARG A 172 -3.39 -5.17 -6.96
CA ARG A 172 -3.42 -3.71 -6.80
C ARG A 172 -4.72 -3.18 -7.39
N LEU A 173 -5.21 -2.05 -6.90
CA LEU A 173 -6.36 -1.40 -7.52
C LEU A 173 -5.91 -0.48 -8.65
N GLY A 174 -4.87 0.32 -8.44
CA GLY A 174 -4.45 1.38 -9.36
C GLY A 174 -5.47 2.51 -9.47
N SER A 175 -5.46 3.23 -10.59
CA SER A 175 -6.28 4.42 -10.78
C SER A 175 -6.64 4.63 -12.25
N ARG A 176 -7.53 5.59 -12.51
CA ARG A 176 -7.63 6.16 -13.85
C ARG A 176 -6.31 6.85 -14.21
N PRO A 177 -5.85 6.73 -15.46
CA PRO A 177 -4.75 7.57 -15.97
C PRO A 177 -5.10 9.05 -15.77
N THR A 178 -4.11 9.88 -15.45
CA THR A 178 -4.33 11.33 -15.38
C THR A 178 -4.39 11.92 -16.79
N ALA A 179 -4.94 13.12 -16.95
CA ALA A 179 -4.98 13.81 -18.25
C ALA A 179 -3.58 14.06 -18.85
N GLN A 180 -2.52 14.03 -18.02
CA GLN A 180 -1.13 14.10 -18.45
C GLN A 180 -0.58 12.76 -18.98
N ASP A 181 -1.19 11.63 -18.62
CA ASP A 181 -0.83 10.28 -19.09
C ASP A 181 -1.56 9.91 -20.41
N ASP A 182 -2.36 10.83 -20.95
CA ASP A 182 -3.48 10.56 -21.87
C ASP A 182 -3.07 10.51 -23.35
N VAL A 183 -2.30 9.49 -23.70
CA VAL A 183 -2.21 8.98 -25.08
C VAL A 183 -2.65 7.51 -25.16
N MET A 184 -2.56 6.76 -24.07
CA MET A 184 -2.82 5.32 -24.07
C MET A 184 -4.06 4.95 -23.26
N LYS A 185 -5.05 4.37 -23.95
CA LYS A 185 -6.21 3.76 -23.30
C LYS A 185 -5.81 2.39 -22.75
N TYR A 186 -6.03 2.18 -21.47
CA TYR A 186 -5.73 0.93 -20.79
C TYR A 186 -7.01 0.20 -20.39
N THR A 187 -6.98 -1.12 -20.52
CA THR A 187 -7.97 -2.00 -19.90
C THR A 187 -7.27 -2.88 -18.88
N SER A 188 -7.75 -2.85 -17.65
CA SER A 188 -7.23 -3.65 -16.54
C SER A 188 -8.19 -4.78 -16.22
N GLY A 189 -7.65 -5.94 -15.86
CA GLY A 189 -8.43 -7.03 -15.30
C GLY A 189 -7.79 -7.68 -14.10
N TRP A 190 -8.63 -8.33 -13.30
CA TRP A 190 -8.28 -9.08 -12.10
C TRP A 190 -8.92 -10.45 -12.16
N MET A 191 -8.14 -11.48 -11.84
CA MET A 191 -8.61 -12.84 -11.69
C MET A 191 -9.38 -12.94 -10.36
N THR A 192 -10.66 -12.56 -10.36
CA THR A 192 -11.48 -12.38 -9.14
C THR A 192 -11.51 -13.62 -8.25
N GLU A 193 -11.56 -14.82 -8.84
CA GLU A 193 -11.46 -16.08 -8.09
C GLU A 193 -10.11 -16.25 -7.40
N ARG A 194 -9.00 -15.87 -8.06
CA ARG A 194 -7.66 -15.91 -7.47
C ARG A 194 -7.48 -14.83 -6.41
N VAL A 195 -8.08 -13.65 -6.59
CA VAL A 195 -8.15 -12.61 -5.55
C VAL A 195 -8.92 -13.11 -4.33
N ALA A 196 -10.06 -13.76 -4.52
CA ALA A 196 -10.84 -14.36 -3.43
C ALA A 196 -10.05 -15.46 -2.72
N ALA A 197 -9.35 -16.32 -3.47
CA ALA A 197 -8.46 -17.33 -2.91
C ALA A 197 -7.30 -16.71 -2.12
N PHE A 198 -6.72 -15.60 -2.58
CA PHE A 198 -5.72 -14.82 -1.85
C PHE A 198 -6.28 -14.31 -0.52
N VAL A 199 -7.46 -13.67 -0.54
CA VAL A 199 -8.13 -13.17 0.68
C VAL A 199 -8.39 -14.31 1.66
N HIS A 200 -8.89 -15.45 1.16
CA HIS A 200 -9.13 -16.65 1.97
C HIS A 200 -7.84 -17.20 2.58
N LYS A 201 -6.79 -17.35 1.77
CA LYS A 201 -5.48 -17.85 2.19
C LYS A 201 -4.84 -17.00 3.28
N MET A 202 -4.97 -15.68 3.17
CA MET A 202 -4.43 -14.76 4.18
C MET A 202 -5.20 -14.82 5.51
N GLY A 203 -6.47 -15.22 5.47
CA GLY A 203 -7.24 -15.60 6.65
C GLY A 203 -7.39 -14.50 7.71
N GLN A 204 -7.51 -14.94 8.96
CA GLN A 204 -7.59 -14.05 10.11
C GLN A 204 -6.20 -13.73 10.65
N CYS A 205 -6.04 -12.48 11.09
CA CYS A 205 -4.77 -12.01 11.62
C CYS A 205 -4.67 -12.21 13.13
N LYS A 206 -3.46 -12.51 13.60
CA LYS A 206 -3.10 -12.50 15.03
C LYS A 206 -2.66 -11.08 15.44
N MET A 207 -2.50 -10.85 16.75
CA MET A 207 -2.05 -9.56 17.31
C MET A 207 -0.53 -9.57 17.54
N ASP A 208 0.24 -9.83 16.49
CA ASP A 208 1.67 -10.16 16.53
C ASP A 208 2.60 -9.08 15.93
N TRP A 209 2.10 -7.87 15.68
CA TRP A 209 2.87 -6.78 15.07
C TRP A 209 3.66 -5.91 16.06
N ILE A 210 3.58 -6.19 17.37
CA ILE A 210 4.48 -5.58 18.35
C ILE A 210 5.80 -6.32 18.23
N LEU A 211 6.72 -5.75 17.44
CA LEU A 211 8.08 -6.29 17.31
C LEU A 211 8.68 -6.40 18.71
N SER A 212 9.01 -7.63 19.14
CA SER A 212 9.82 -7.79 20.33
C SER A 212 11.24 -7.33 20.01
N ASN A 213 12.00 -6.87 21.00
CA ASN A 213 13.39 -6.42 20.80
C ASN A 213 14.30 -7.49 20.15
N ALA A 214 13.85 -8.76 20.06
CA ALA A 214 14.57 -9.87 19.44
C ALA A 214 14.26 -10.04 17.93
N ASP A 215 13.17 -9.47 17.42
CA ASP A 215 12.73 -9.62 16.02
C ASP A 215 13.29 -8.52 15.11
N ALA A 216 14.09 -7.61 15.65
CA ALA A 216 14.94 -6.69 14.90
C ALA A 216 16.13 -7.47 14.30
N VAL A 217 15.86 -8.50 13.51
CA VAL A 217 16.88 -9.20 12.74
C VAL A 217 17.09 -8.44 11.43
N TRP A 218 18.32 -7.95 11.32
CA TRP A 218 18.97 -7.02 10.39
C TRP A 218 18.68 -7.22 8.89
#